data_AF-A0A358XQA7-F1
#
_entry.id   AF-A0A358XQA7-F1
#
_cell.length_a   1.000
_cell.length_b   1.000
_cell.length_c   1.000
_cell.angle_alpha   90.00
_cell.angle_beta   90.00
_cell.angle_gamma   90.00
#
_symmetry.space_group_name_H-M   'P 1'
#
loop_
_entity.id
_entity.type
_entity.pdbx_description
1 polymer ?
#
loop_
_entity_poly.entity_id
_entity_poly.type
_entity_poly.pdbx_seq_one_letter_code
_entity_poly.pdbx_strand_id
1 'polypeptide(L)'
;MTYSAAAVHAANQTTVSSFVFPFEHFMPFVSWMIIPYMSSGLFFAVVPFCCRSREELWVYTKRFSFITIFSICCFFIFPLRFSFDRPRVEHSVFEFFFAFLGKYDSPFNQAPSLHVAYACL
;
A
#
# COMPACT_ATOMS: atom_id res chain seq x y z
N MET A 1 15.70 4.49 5.77
CA MET A 1 14.37 5.14 5.77
C MET A 1 13.32 4.07 5.61
N THR A 2 12.23 4.11 6.36
CA THR A 2 11.08 3.19 6.22
C THR A 2 9.91 3.91 5.58
N TYR A 3 8.93 3.16 5.07
CA TYR A 3 7.71 3.74 4.48
C TYR A 3 6.94 4.60 5.51
N SER A 4 6.90 4.17 6.77
CA SER A 4 6.33 4.95 7.87
C SER A 4 7.08 6.27 8.13
N ALA A 5 8.40 6.31 7.94
CA ALA A 5 9.16 7.55 8.06
C ALA A 5 8.81 8.56 6.95
N ALA A 6 8.56 8.08 5.72
CA ALA A 6 8.07 8.92 4.63
C ALA A 6 6.65 9.46 4.94
N ALA A 7 5.79 8.65 5.54
CA ALA A 7 4.48 9.09 5.99
C ALA A 7 4.56 10.16 7.10
N VAL A 8 5.45 10.01 8.08
CA VAL A 8 5.70 11.04 9.11
C VAL A 8 6.25 12.32 8.48
N HIS A 9 7.13 12.21 7.47
CA HIS A 9 7.61 13.37 6.73
C HIS A 9 6.46 14.11 6.03
N ALA A 10 5.58 13.39 5.32
CA ALA A 10 4.41 13.96 4.68
C ALA A 10 3.48 14.67 5.69
N ALA A 11 3.29 14.08 6.88
CA ALA A 11 2.48 14.66 7.95
C ALA A 11 2.99 16.01 8.47
N ASN A 12 4.29 16.28 8.34
CA ASN A 12 4.92 17.53 8.78
C ASN A 12 4.92 18.63 7.70
N GLN A 13 4.42 18.35 6.50
CA GLN A 13 4.29 19.37 5.46
C GLN A 13 3.05 20.23 5.68
N THR A 14 3.15 21.51 5.35
CA THR A 14 2.03 22.47 5.49
C THR A 14 0.85 22.12 4.58
N THR A 15 1.13 21.60 3.39
CA THR A 15 0.14 21.13 2.44
C THR A 15 0.62 19.84 1.77
N VAL A 16 -0.26 18.86 1.64
CA VAL A 16 0.00 17.61 0.90
C VAL A 16 -1.02 17.48 -0.21
N SER A 17 -0.53 17.30 -1.43
CA SER A 17 -1.36 17.19 -2.62
C SER A 17 -2.11 15.86 -2.64
N SER A 18 -3.20 15.80 -3.41
CA SER A 18 -3.94 14.57 -3.68
C SER A 18 -4.21 14.48 -5.17
N PHE A 19 -4.15 13.28 -5.74
CA PHE A 19 -4.42 13.05 -7.15
C PHE A 19 -5.64 12.14 -7.32
N VAL A 20 -6.55 12.50 -8.23
CA VAL A 20 -7.77 11.75 -8.51
C VAL A 20 -8.16 11.97 -9.97
N PHE A 21 -8.56 10.91 -10.66
CA PHE A 21 -9.10 11.03 -12.00
C PHE A 21 -10.60 11.36 -11.95
N PRO A 22 -11.15 12.13 -12.92
CA PRO A 22 -12.57 12.50 -12.90
C PRO A 22 -13.54 11.32 -12.85
N PHE A 23 -13.18 10.17 -13.44
CA PHE A 23 -14.05 8.99 -13.44
C PHE A 23 -14.13 8.30 -12.07
N GLU A 24 -13.12 8.47 -11.20
CA GLU A 24 -13.06 7.80 -9.89
C GLU A 24 -14.17 8.28 -8.94
N HIS A 25 -14.68 9.50 -9.14
CA HIS A 25 -15.84 10.02 -8.40
C HIS A 25 -17.13 9.23 -8.63
N PHE A 26 -17.22 8.48 -9.73
CA PHE A 26 -18.38 7.66 -10.08
C PHE A 26 -18.18 6.18 -9.74
N MET A 27 -17.00 5.79 -9.23
CA MET A 27 -16.74 4.41 -8.87
C MET A 27 -17.42 4.08 -7.53
N PRO A 28 -18.29 3.06 -7.49
CA PRO A 28 -18.90 2.64 -6.24
C PRO A 28 -17.85 2.00 -5.32
N PHE A 29 -18.00 2.20 -4.02
CA PHE A 29 -17.18 1.49 -3.04
C PHE A 29 -17.57 0.01 -2.96
N VAL A 30 -16.62 -0.88 -3.24
CA VAL A 30 -16.84 -2.33 -3.25
C VAL A 30 -16.15 -2.96 -2.03
N SER A 31 -16.87 -3.01 -0.91
CA SER A 31 -16.30 -3.38 0.40
C SER A 31 -15.68 -4.79 0.45
N TRP A 32 -16.26 -5.78 -0.22
CA TRP A 32 -15.76 -7.16 -0.19
C TRP A 32 -14.37 -7.33 -0.81
N MET A 33 -13.93 -6.38 -1.66
CA MET A 33 -12.58 -6.38 -2.24
C MET A 33 -11.48 -6.21 -1.21
N ILE A 34 -11.80 -5.87 0.04
CA ILE A 34 -10.85 -5.88 1.15
C ILE A 34 -10.26 -7.28 1.38
N ILE A 35 -11.01 -8.35 1.11
CA ILE A 35 -10.53 -9.73 1.30
C ILE A 35 -9.36 -10.05 0.36
N PRO A 36 -9.51 -9.98 -0.97
CA PRO A 36 -8.39 -10.22 -1.88
C PRO A 36 -7.24 -9.23 -1.64
N TYR A 37 -7.55 -7.97 -1.32
CA TYR A 37 -6.52 -6.99 -0.95
C TYR A 37 -5.68 -7.45 0.25
N MET A 38 -6.30 -7.79 1.38
CA MET A 38 -5.59 -8.23 2.59
C MET A 38 -4.83 -9.55 2.37
N SER A 39 -5.34 -10.43 1.50
CA SER A 39 -4.67 -11.69 1.16
C SER A 39 -3.31 -11.50 0.49
N SER A 40 -3.10 -10.37 -0.21
CA SER A 40 -1.83 -10.08 -0.87
C SER A 40 -0.67 -9.91 0.12
N GLY A 41 -0.92 -9.35 1.31
CA GLY A 41 0.09 -9.26 2.37
C GLY A 41 0.56 -10.63 2.86
N LEU A 42 -0.37 -11.58 3.02
CA LEU A 42 -0.03 -12.96 3.35
C LEU A 42 0.72 -13.64 2.21
N PHE A 43 0.28 -13.42 0.96
CA PHE A 43 0.95 -13.95 -0.22
C PHE A 43 2.41 -13.50 -0.28
N PHE A 44 2.70 -12.20 -0.16
CA PHE A 44 4.06 -11.67 -0.19
C PHE A 44 4.93 -12.15 0.98
N ALA A 45 4.33 -12.45 2.13
CA ALA A 45 5.04 -13.06 3.25
C ALA A 45 5.45 -14.52 2.97
N VAL A 46 4.67 -15.25 2.16
CA VAL A 46 4.96 -16.65 1.80
C VAL A 46 5.96 -16.78 0.66
N VAL A 47 6.00 -15.84 -0.30
CA VAL A 47 6.87 -15.92 -1.50
C VAL A 47 8.34 -16.29 -1.20
N PRO A 48 9.03 -15.70 -0.19
CA PRO A 48 10.42 -16.06 0.12
C PRO A 48 10.61 -17.55 0.48
N PHE A 49 9.59 -18.19 1.05
CA PHE A 49 9.61 -19.60 1.44
C PHE A 49 9.36 -20.54 0.24
N CYS A 50 8.86 -20.01 -0.87
CA CYS A 50 8.68 -20.76 -2.11
C CYS A 50 9.97 -20.85 -2.94
N CYS A 51 10.97 -20.01 -2.66
CA CYS A 51 12.26 -20.05 -3.34
C CYS A 51 12.99 -21.37 -3.06
N ARG A 52 13.47 -22.05 -4.12
CA ARG A 52 14.08 -23.38 -4.03
C ARG A 52 15.60 -23.36 -3.92
N SER A 53 16.23 -22.23 -4.25
CA SER A 53 17.68 -22.06 -4.14
C SER A 53 18.08 -20.76 -3.46
N ARG A 54 19.33 -20.70 -3.01
CA ARG A 54 19.91 -19.50 -2.41
C ARG A 54 19.99 -18.35 -3.44
N GLU A 55 20.27 -18.68 -4.69
CA GLU A 55 20.37 -17.73 -5.79
C GLU A 55 19.02 -17.09 -6.10
N GLU A 56 17.95 -17.89 -6.13
CA GLU A 56 16.58 -17.41 -6.33
C GLU A 56 16.16 -16.45 -5.21
N LEU A 57 16.37 -16.85 -3.96
CA LEU A 57 16.09 -16.02 -2.79
C LEU A 57 16.90 -14.71 -2.81
N TRP A 58 18.15 -14.77 -3.26
CA TRP A 58 19.02 -13.59 -3.37
C TRP A 58 18.54 -12.61 -4.45
N VAL A 59 18.13 -13.11 -5.62
CA VAL A 59 17.56 -12.29 -6.69
C VAL A 59 16.23 -11.67 -6.24
N TYR A 60 15.35 -12.46 -5.62
CA TYR A 60 14.10 -11.97 -5.04
C TYR A 60 14.36 -10.86 -4.03
N THR A 61 15.24 -11.09 -3.05
CA THR A 61 15.55 -10.12 -1.99
C THR A 61 16.09 -8.81 -2.58
N LYS A 62 16.95 -8.88 -3.61
CA LYS A 62 17.47 -7.69 -4.30
C LYS A 62 16.36 -6.89 -4.98
N ARG A 63 15.50 -7.56 -5.74
CA ARG A 63 14.39 -6.88 -6.44
C ARG A 63 13.38 -6.31 -5.45
N PHE A 64 13.00 -7.07 -4.43
CA PHE A 64 12.12 -6.63 -3.35
C PHE A 64 12.69 -5.38 -2.64
N SER A 65 13.98 -5.41 -2.29
CA SER A 65 14.68 -4.29 -1.65
C SER A 65 14.73 -3.07 -2.57
N PHE A 66 15.05 -3.26 -3.84
CA PHE A 66 15.08 -2.19 -4.83
C PHE A 66 13.71 -1.51 -4.97
N ILE A 67 12.64 -2.29 -5.17
CA ILE A 67 11.27 -1.76 -5.29
C ILE A 67 10.88 -1.00 -4.03
N THR A 68 11.21 -1.54 -2.84
CA THR A 68 10.88 -0.90 -1.56
C THR A 68 11.60 0.43 -1.41
N ILE A 69 12.91 0.48 -1.64
CA ILE A 69 13.71 1.70 -1.53
C ILE A 69 13.25 2.74 -2.55
N PHE A 70 13.06 2.32 -3.80
CA PHE A 70 12.58 3.19 -4.86
C PHE A 70 11.21 3.79 -4.52
N SER A 71 10.28 2.97 -4.03
CA SER A 71 8.95 3.41 -3.60
C SER A 71 9.01 4.39 -2.44
N ILE A 72 9.89 4.16 -1.45
CA ILE A 72 10.12 5.10 -0.34
C ILE A 72 10.67 6.43 -0.86
N CYS A 73 11.62 6.41 -1.79
CA CYS A 73 12.15 7.63 -2.41
C CYS A 73 11.07 8.40 -3.17
N CYS A 74 10.25 7.72 -3.98
CA CYS A 74 9.13 8.34 -4.69
C CYS A 74 8.14 8.98 -3.72
N PHE A 75 7.74 8.26 -2.67
CA PHE A 75 6.83 8.78 -1.65
C PHE A 75 7.43 9.99 -0.92
N PHE A 76 8.72 9.94 -0.59
CA PHE A 76 9.40 11.05 0.07
C PHE A 76 9.46 12.31 -0.81
N ILE A 77 9.74 12.16 -2.10
CA ILE A 77 9.85 13.29 -3.05
C ILE A 77 8.46 13.84 -3.43
N PHE A 78 7.47 12.96 -3.61
CA PHE A 78 6.12 13.29 -4.04
C PHE A 78 5.08 12.74 -3.07
N PRO A 79 4.95 13.31 -1.86
CA PRO A 79 3.96 12.85 -0.90
C PRO A 79 2.55 13.19 -1.39
N LEU A 80 1.67 12.20 -1.30
CA LEU A 80 0.28 12.33 -1.72
C LEU A 80 -0.64 11.82 -0.63
N ARG A 81 -1.76 12.51 -0.40
CA ARG A 81 -2.81 12.07 0.53
C ARG A 81 -4.00 11.51 -0.22
N PHE A 82 -4.75 10.62 0.43
CA PHE A 82 -5.98 10.11 -0.16
C PHE A 82 -6.96 11.23 -0.51
N SER A 83 -7.56 11.13 -1.70
CA SER A 83 -8.51 12.11 -2.23
C SER A 83 -9.92 11.97 -1.67
N PHE A 84 -10.24 10.81 -1.08
CA PHE A 84 -11.56 10.46 -0.59
C PHE A 84 -11.51 10.04 0.88
N ASP A 85 -12.54 10.39 1.62
CA ASP A 85 -12.78 9.82 2.94
C ASP A 85 -13.23 8.37 2.82
N ARG A 86 -12.85 7.54 3.80
CA ARG A 86 -13.26 6.14 3.82
C ARG A 86 -14.76 6.05 4.09
N PRO A 87 -15.56 5.42 3.20
CA PRO A 87 -16.98 5.26 3.41
C PRO A 87 -17.26 4.29 4.56
N ARG A 88 -18.47 4.39 5.13
CA ARG A 88 -18.93 3.46 6.16
C ARG A 88 -19.14 2.07 5.57
N VAL A 89 -18.66 1.04 6.28
CA VAL A 89 -18.80 -0.35 5.87
C VAL A 89 -19.98 -0.97 6.61
N GLU A 90 -20.96 -1.51 5.88
CA GLU A 90 -22.19 -2.04 6.48
C GLU A 90 -22.03 -3.47 7.03
N HIS A 91 -21.22 -4.29 6.37
CA HIS A 91 -20.97 -5.68 6.77
C HIS A 91 -19.85 -5.75 7.81
N SER A 92 -20.16 -6.28 9.00
CA SER A 92 -19.24 -6.39 10.14
C SER A 92 -17.94 -7.14 9.83
N VAL A 93 -17.99 -8.17 8.98
CA VAL A 93 -16.79 -8.92 8.55
C VAL A 93 -15.82 -8.01 7.81
N PHE A 94 -16.30 -7.19 6.88
CA PHE A 94 -15.45 -6.28 6.12
C PHE A 94 -15.00 -5.10 6.98
N GLU A 95 -15.88 -4.60 7.84
CA GLU A 95 -15.56 -3.54 8.81
C GLU A 95 -14.34 -3.92 9.67
N PHE A 96 -14.27 -5.17 10.15
CA PHE A 96 -13.11 -5.67 10.88
C PHE A 96 -11.81 -5.52 10.07
N PHE A 97 -11.79 -5.92 8.80
CA PHE A 97 -10.60 -5.82 7.96
C PHE A 97 -10.23 -4.35 7.66
N PHE A 98 -11.21 -3.49 7.40
CA PHE A 98 -10.96 -2.06 7.19
C PHE A 98 -10.47 -1.35 8.46
N ALA A 99 -11.00 -1.72 9.64
CA ALA A 99 -10.55 -1.21 10.92
C ALA A 99 -9.12 -1.67 11.24
N PHE A 100 -8.79 -2.95 10.95
CA PHE A 100 -7.43 -3.45 11.04
C PHE A 100 -6.50 -2.68 10.10
N LEU A 101 -6.87 -2.53 8.83
CA LEU A 101 -6.10 -1.77 7.84
C LEU A 101 -5.88 -0.32 8.30
N GLY A 102 -6.90 0.33 8.86
CA GLY A 102 -6.82 1.70 9.36
C GLY A 102 -5.81 1.92 10.49
N LYS A 103 -5.39 0.87 11.21
CA LYS A 103 -4.33 0.99 12.24
C LYS A 103 -2.93 1.13 11.65
N TYR A 104 -2.72 0.62 10.44
CA TYR A 104 -1.40 0.56 9.80
C TYR A 104 -1.28 1.49 8.60
N ASP A 105 -2.41 1.86 7.99
CA ASP A 105 -2.43 2.69 6.81
C ASP A 105 -2.46 4.19 7.16
N SER A 106 -1.48 4.92 6.65
CA SER A 106 -1.38 6.37 6.82
C SER A 106 -2.32 7.09 5.85
N PRO A 107 -2.86 8.28 6.20
CA PRO A 107 -3.61 9.11 5.24
C PRO A 107 -2.78 9.55 4.01
N PHE A 108 -1.46 9.40 4.07
CA PHE A 108 -0.52 9.78 3.01
C PHE A 108 -0.09 8.62 2.10
N ASN A 109 -0.74 7.47 2.17
CA ASN A 109 -0.36 6.27 1.41
C ASN A 109 -1.11 6.16 0.05
N GLN A 110 -1.27 7.28 -0.67
CA GLN A 110 -1.99 7.26 -1.95
C GLN A 110 -1.15 6.63 -3.08
N ALA A 111 0.15 6.94 -3.14
CA ALA A 111 1.06 6.39 -4.15
C ALA A 111 2.52 6.47 -3.66
N PRO A 112 3.43 5.61 -4.18
CA PRO A 112 3.17 4.48 -5.08
C PRO A 112 2.63 3.23 -4.36
N SER A 113 1.84 2.41 -5.05
CA SER A 113 1.28 1.17 -4.48
C SER A 113 2.34 0.07 -4.38
N LEU A 114 2.79 -0.22 -3.15
CA LEU A 114 3.72 -1.32 -2.88
C LEU A 114 3.14 -2.69 -3.24
N HIS A 115 1.85 -2.93 -2.99
CA HIS A 115 1.22 -4.22 -3.30
C HIS A 115 1.27 -4.50 -4.81
N VAL A 116 0.99 -3.49 -5.64
CA VAL A 116 1.10 -3.63 -7.10
C VAL A 116 2.56 -3.82 -7.51
N ALA A 117 3.48 -3.07 -6.93
CA ALA A 117 4.90 -3.19 -7.26
C ALA A 117 5.48 -4.56 -6.90
N TYR A 118 5.12 -5.13 -5.74
CA TYR A 118 5.53 -6.47 -5.34
C TYR A 118 4.87 -7.59 -6.16
N ALA A 119 3.67 -7.37 -6.69
CA ALA A 119 3.04 -8.32 -7.60
C ALA A 119 3.79 -8.50 -8.93
N CYS A 120 4.71 -7.58 -9.27
CA CYS A 120 5.54 -7.63 -10.48
C CYS A 120 6.90 -8.34 -10.28
N LEU A 121 7.16 -8.93 -9.11
CA LEU A 121 8.41 -9.61 -8.77
C LEU A 121 8.48 -11.04 -9.32
#